data_AF-A0A2U1YR97-F1
#
_entry.id   AF-A0A2U1YR97-F1
#
_cell.length_a   1.000
_cell.length_b   1.000
_cell.length_c   1.000
_cell.angle_alpha   90.00
_cell.angle_beta   90.00
_cell.angle_gamma   90.00
#
_symmetry.space_group_name_H-M   'P 1'
#
loop_
_entity.id
_entity.type
_entity.pdbx_description
1 polymer ?
#
loop_
_entity_poly.entity_id
_entity_poly.type
_entity_poly.pdbx_seq_one_letter_code
_entity_poly.pdbx_strand_id
1 'polypeptide(L)'
;MSWTDERIQQLKDLWSQGLSASEIADILGDITRNAVIGKAHRLGLSGRPSPIKKKPTRGATILALTERMCKWPVGDPKHQDFHFCGKNALPGMPYCAEHAALAYQPASGGKKREEDRNVGAA
;
A
#
# COMPACT_ATOMS: atom_id res chain seq x y z
N MET A 1 -10.30 31.60 19.01
CA MET A 1 -9.27 31.89 17.99
C MET A 1 -9.95 32.29 16.69
N SER A 2 -9.60 33.46 16.15
CA SER A 2 -10.21 33.99 14.93
C SER A 2 -9.25 33.83 13.74
N TRP A 3 -9.79 33.44 12.58
CA TRP A 3 -9.07 33.46 11.31
C TRP A 3 -9.07 34.88 10.76
N THR A 4 -8.09 35.68 11.19
CA THR A 4 -7.85 37.03 10.65
C THR A 4 -7.36 36.95 9.21
N ASP A 5 -7.56 38.00 8.43
CA ASP A 5 -7.10 38.06 7.03
C ASP A 5 -5.58 37.86 6.91
N GLU A 6 -4.81 38.36 7.88
CA GLU A 6 -3.36 38.20 7.95
C GLU A 6 -2.96 36.72 8.14
N ARG A 7 -3.62 36.01 9.05
CA ARG A 7 -3.42 34.56 9.25
C ARG A 7 -3.87 33.75 8.04
N ILE A 8 -4.91 34.19 7.34
CA ILE A 8 -5.36 33.55 6.10
C ILE A 8 -4.31 33.72 5.01
N GLN A 9 -3.66 34.88 4.91
CA GLN A 9 -2.58 35.08 3.94
C GLN A 9 -1.34 34.26 4.27
N GLN A 10 -0.91 34.24 5.54
CA GLN A 10 0.17 33.37 5.98
C GLN A 10 -0.13 31.89 5.69
N LEU A 11 -1.36 31.43 5.95
CA LEU A 11 -1.79 30.08 5.59
C LEU A 11 -1.62 29.79 4.09
N LYS A 12 -2.09 30.70 3.22
CA LYS A 12 -2.01 30.52 1.76
C LYS A 12 -0.56 30.45 1.29
N ASP A 13 0.30 31.34 1.78
CA ASP A 13 1.71 31.40 1.43
C ASP A 13 2.44 30.12 1.86
N LEU A 14 2.34 29.76 3.14
CA LEU A 14 2.98 28.54 3.67
C LEU A 14 2.44 27.26 3.01
N TRP A 15 1.16 27.24 2.65
CA TRP A 15 0.56 26.12 1.91
C TRP A 15 1.13 26.01 0.50
N SER A 16 1.34 27.14 -0.20
CA SER A 16 1.96 27.18 -1.53
C SER A 16 3.44 26.77 -1.49
N GLN A 17 4.14 27.08 -0.40
CA GLN A 17 5.51 26.60 -0.14
C GLN A 17 5.57 25.08 0.13
N GLY A 18 4.42 24.43 0.30
CA GLY A 18 4.32 22.98 0.46
C GLY A 18 4.56 22.49 1.88
N LEU A 19 4.51 23.35 2.89
CA LEU A 19 4.58 22.93 4.30
C LEU A 19 3.39 22.02 4.68
N SER A 20 3.58 21.19 5.69
CA SER A 20 2.51 20.37 6.25
C SER A 20 1.59 21.19 7.15
N ALA A 21 0.35 20.72 7.29
CA ALA A 21 -0.61 21.36 8.19
C ALA A 21 -0.17 21.39 9.66
N SER A 22 0.75 20.51 10.08
CA SER A 22 1.32 20.54 11.43
C SER A 22 2.35 21.66 11.55
N GLU A 23 3.29 21.76 10.61
CA GLU A 23 4.28 22.84 10.59
C GLU A 23 3.62 24.22 10.47
N ILE A 24 2.57 24.33 9.66
CA ILE A 24 1.79 25.57 9.54
C ILE A 24 1.08 25.91 10.86
N ALA A 25 0.57 24.91 11.58
CA ALA A 25 -0.05 25.12 12.89
C ALA A 25 0.97 25.62 13.91
N ASP A 26 2.19 25.06 13.91
CA ASP A 26 3.29 25.50 14.78
C ASP A 26 3.72 26.94 14.47
N ILE A 27 3.76 27.33 13.19
CA ILE A 27 4.13 28.68 12.75
C ILE A 27 3.05 29.72 13.09
N LEU A 28 1.78 29.40 12.86
CA LEU A 28 0.68 30.35 13.07
C LEU A 28 0.39 30.61 14.56
N GLY A 29 0.76 29.66 15.43
CA GLY A 29 0.57 29.71 16.88
C GLY A 29 -0.91 29.65 17.28
N ASP A 30 -1.23 28.93 18.34
CA ASP A 30 -2.60 28.82 18.87
C ASP A 30 -3.62 28.30 17.84
N ILE A 31 -3.20 27.51 16.85
CA ILE A 31 -4.08 26.88 15.87
C ILE A 31 -3.70 25.40 15.77
N THR A 32 -4.69 24.51 15.78
CA THR A 32 -4.44 23.07 15.64
C THR A 32 -4.27 22.67 14.17
N ARG A 33 -3.53 21.59 13.92
CA ARG A 33 -3.39 20.97 12.59
C ARG A 33 -4.74 20.80 11.88
N ASN A 34 -5.77 20.34 12.59
CA ASN A 34 -7.10 20.11 12.01
C ASN A 34 -7.81 21.41 11.63
N ALA A 35 -7.61 22.48 12.40
CA ALA A 35 -8.14 23.79 12.05
C ALA A 35 -7.50 24.34 10.77
N VAL A 36 -6.18 24.14 10.59
CA VAL A 36 -5.44 24.48 9.36
C VAL A 36 -6.01 23.74 8.15
N ILE A 37 -6.15 22.40 8.23
CA ILE A 37 -6.71 21.57 7.15
C ILE A 37 -8.12 22.03 6.80
N GLY A 38 -8.97 22.23 7.81
CA GLY A 38 -10.35 22.67 7.61
C GLY A 38 -10.45 24.04 6.96
N LYS A 39 -9.58 24.99 7.33
CA LYS A 39 -9.55 26.32 6.70
C LYS A 39 -9.04 26.25 5.26
N ALA A 40 -7.97 25.51 5.00
CA ALA A 40 -7.42 25.33 3.65
C ALA A 40 -8.47 24.73 2.69
N HIS A 41 -9.20 23.72 3.14
CA HIS A 41 -10.27 23.09 2.35
C HIS A 41 -11.42 24.07 2.05
N ARG A 42 -11.84 24.89 3.02
CA ARG A 42 -12.87 25.94 2.81
C ARG A 42 -12.40 27.05 1.87
N LEU A 43 -11.10 27.28 1.78
CA LEU A 43 -10.49 28.25 0.85
C LEU A 43 -10.27 27.68 -0.55
N GLY A 44 -10.59 26.40 -0.78
CA GLY A 44 -10.38 25.75 -2.08
C GLY A 44 -8.90 25.54 -2.44
N LEU A 45 -8.00 25.59 -1.46
CA LEU A 45 -6.58 25.31 -1.69
C LEU A 45 -6.43 23.83 -2.06
N SER A 46 -5.69 23.55 -3.14
CA SER A 46 -5.53 22.21 -3.70
C SER A 46 -5.08 21.19 -2.64
N GLY A 47 -5.63 19.98 -2.74
CA GLY A 47 -5.36 18.89 -1.81
C GLY A 47 -3.89 18.48 -1.90
N ARG A 48 -3.10 18.81 -0.86
CA ARG A 48 -1.75 18.27 -0.71
C ARG A 48 -1.85 16.74 -0.77
N PRO A 49 -1.09 16.05 -1.65
CA PRO A 49 -1.12 14.59 -1.67
C PRO A 49 -0.75 14.11 -0.27
N SER A 50 -1.58 13.22 0.27
CA SER A 50 -1.30 12.64 1.59
C SER A 50 0.08 11.98 1.53
N PRO A 51 1.02 12.29 2.45
CA PRO A 51 2.33 11.64 2.51
C PRO A 51 2.25 10.12 2.67
N ILE A 52 1.06 9.61 3.01
CA ILE A 52 0.78 8.23 3.31
C ILE A 52 0.26 7.53 2.05
N LYS A 53 1.18 6.94 1.29
CA LYS A 53 1.19 5.50 0.96
C LYS A 53 2.32 5.24 -0.02
N LYS A 54 3.56 5.11 0.49
CA LYS A 54 4.58 4.35 -0.23
C LYS A 54 4.07 2.92 -0.27
N LYS A 55 3.62 2.44 -1.44
CA LYS A 55 3.52 0.98 -1.67
C LYS A 55 4.92 0.43 -1.41
N PRO A 56 5.10 -0.53 -0.49
CA PRO A 56 6.42 -1.09 -0.27
C PRO A 56 6.88 -1.74 -1.57
N THR A 57 7.94 -1.18 -2.17
CA THR A 57 8.52 -1.65 -3.44
C THR A 57 9.34 -2.93 -3.26
N ARG A 58 9.60 -3.35 -2.01
CA ARG A 58 10.44 -4.49 -1.63
C ARG A 58 9.78 -5.41 -0.59
N GLY A 59 8.49 -5.69 -0.77
CA GLY A 59 7.73 -6.57 0.13
C GLY A 59 7.32 -5.92 1.45
N ALA A 60 6.40 -6.58 2.16
CA ALA A 60 5.80 -6.08 3.39
C ALA A 60 6.35 -6.81 4.62
N THR A 61 6.58 -6.09 5.72
CA THR A 61 6.79 -6.71 7.03
C THR A 61 5.46 -7.20 7.61
N ILE A 62 5.49 -8.01 8.67
CA ILE A 62 4.27 -8.49 9.35
C ILE A 62 3.34 -7.33 9.73
N LEU A 63 3.90 -6.23 10.24
CA LEU A 63 3.15 -5.05 10.68
C LEU A 63 2.48 -4.29 9.52
N ALA A 64 3.07 -4.36 8.32
CA ALA A 64 2.55 -3.69 7.13
C ALA A 64 1.57 -4.57 6.34
N LEU A 65 1.39 -5.84 6.72
CA LEU A 65 0.62 -6.83 5.97
C LEU A 65 -0.88 -6.70 6.30
N THR A 66 -1.71 -6.52 5.28
CA THR A 66 -3.17 -6.51 5.43
C THR A 66 -3.80 -7.83 5.00
N GLU A 67 -5.10 -8.02 5.22
CA GLU A 67 -5.84 -9.21 4.79
C GLU A 67 -5.85 -9.39 3.26
N ARG A 68 -5.83 -8.30 2.50
CA ARG A 68 -5.88 -8.32 1.03
C ARG A 68 -4.50 -8.46 0.38
N MET A 69 -3.46 -8.74 1.17
CA MET A 69 -2.07 -8.81 0.71
C MET A 69 -1.53 -10.23 0.82
N CYS A 70 -0.72 -10.61 -0.17
CA CYS A 70 -0.09 -11.91 -0.31
C CYS A 70 0.86 -12.19 0.86
N LYS A 71 0.55 -13.24 1.61
CA LYS A 71 1.24 -13.62 2.85
C LYS A 71 2.38 -14.63 2.63
N TRP A 72 2.93 -14.68 1.42
CA TRP A 72 4.03 -15.60 1.11
C TRP A 72 5.34 -15.11 1.75
N PRO A 73 6.01 -15.92 2.58
CA PRO A 73 7.29 -15.56 3.19
C PRO A 73 8.43 -15.61 2.15
N VAL A 74 9.26 -14.57 2.13
CA VAL A 74 10.45 -14.47 1.29
C VAL A 74 11.65 -14.33 2.20
N GLY A 75 12.62 -15.23 2.05
CA GLY A 75 13.80 -15.32 2.91
C GLY A 75 13.56 -16.13 4.19
N ASP A 76 14.58 -16.16 5.05
CA ASP A 76 14.56 -16.87 6.34
C ASP A 76 14.09 -15.94 7.47
N PRO A 77 13.11 -16.34 8.31
CA PRO A 77 12.61 -15.53 9.42
C PRO A 77 13.66 -15.00 10.42
N LYS A 78 14.84 -15.62 10.48
CA LYS A 78 15.95 -15.19 11.35
C LYS A 78 16.84 -14.11 10.72
N HIS A 79 16.65 -13.81 9.43
CA HIS A 79 17.43 -12.79 8.71
C HIS A 79 16.67 -11.47 8.55
N GLN A 80 17.43 -10.38 8.51
CA GLN A 80 16.93 -9.00 8.33
C GLN A 80 16.23 -8.77 6.98
N ASP A 81 16.49 -9.65 6.01
CA ASP A 81 15.86 -9.60 4.68
C ASP A 81 14.54 -10.37 4.63
N PHE A 82 14.07 -10.92 5.76
CA PHE A 82 12.76 -11.57 5.83
C PHE A 82 11.63 -10.59 5.57
N HIS A 83 10.82 -10.90 4.56
CA HIS A 83 9.64 -10.10 4.23
C HIS A 83 8.54 -10.98 3.62
N PHE A 84 7.34 -10.43 3.52
CA PHE A 84 6.23 -11.03 2.81
C PHE A 84 6.10 -10.42 1.42
N CYS A 85 5.65 -11.22 0.46
CA CYS A 85 5.45 -10.77 -0.92
C CYS A 85 4.65 -9.45 -1.02
N GLY A 86 3.56 -9.29 -0.27
CA GLY A 86 2.83 -8.03 -0.17
C GLY A 86 2.04 -7.59 -1.42
N LYS A 87 2.12 -8.32 -2.55
CA LYS A 87 1.25 -8.14 -3.74
C LYS A 87 -0.22 -8.37 -3.36
N ASN A 88 -1.19 -7.97 -4.18
CA ASN A 88 -2.60 -8.26 -3.91
C ASN A 88 -2.87 -9.78 -3.85
N ALA A 89 -3.52 -10.21 -2.78
CA ALA A 89 -4.02 -11.57 -2.66
C ALA A 89 -5.27 -11.76 -3.53
N LEU A 90 -5.48 -12.99 -4.01
CA LEU A 90 -6.71 -13.35 -4.70
C LEU A 90 -7.90 -13.36 -3.71
N PRO A 91 -9.13 -13.04 -4.13
CA PRO A 91 -10.30 -13.09 -3.26
C PRO A 91 -10.46 -14.48 -2.63
N GLY A 92 -10.57 -14.54 -1.30
CA GLY A 92 -10.71 -15.80 -0.56
C GLY A 92 -9.44 -16.64 -0.46
N MET A 93 -8.30 -16.19 -1.00
CA MET A 93 -7.01 -16.87 -0.86
C MET A 93 -5.97 -15.97 -0.17
N PRO A 94 -5.03 -16.54 0.60
CA PRO A 94 -4.02 -15.76 1.32
C PRO A 94 -2.86 -15.27 0.43
N TYR A 95 -2.82 -15.69 -0.84
CA TYR A 95 -1.69 -15.47 -1.74
C TYR A 95 -2.12 -14.79 -3.05
N CYS A 96 -1.17 -14.13 -3.73
CA CYS A 96 -1.36 -13.66 -5.11
C CYS A 96 -1.39 -14.84 -6.09
N ALA A 97 -1.78 -14.61 -7.35
CA ALA A 97 -1.89 -15.68 -8.34
C ALA A 97 -0.63 -16.56 -8.47
N GLU A 98 0.55 -15.93 -8.48
CA GLU A 98 1.84 -16.59 -8.57
C GLU A 98 2.11 -17.50 -7.37
N HIS A 99 1.99 -16.97 -6.15
CA HIS A 99 2.23 -17.74 -4.92
C HIS A 99 1.11 -18.73 -4.61
N ALA A 100 -0.12 -18.48 -5.05
CA ALA A 100 -1.21 -19.44 -4.96
C ALA A 100 -0.93 -20.67 -5.83
N ALA A 101 -0.39 -20.49 -7.03
CA ALA A 101 0.01 -21.60 -7.90
C ALA A 101 1.15 -22.45 -7.31
N LEU A 102 2.03 -21.84 -6.50
CA LEU A 102 3.07 -22.56 -5.76
C LEU A 102 2.54 -23.27 -4.51
N ALA A 103 1.62 -22.63 -3.77
CA ALA A 103 1.07 -23.15 -2.53
C ALA A 103 0.08 -24.31 -2.75
N TYR A 104 -0.76 -24.20 -3.78
CA TYR A 104 -1.86 -25.11 -4.04
C TYR A 104 -1.54 -25.95 -5.27
N GLN A 105 -1.44 -27.27 -5.08
CA GLN A 105 -1.37 -28.18 -6.21
C GLN A 105 -2.72 -28.17 -6.95
N PRO A 106 -2.72 -28.15 -8.29
CA PRO A 106 -3.95 -28.39 -9.03
C PRO A 106 -4.43 -29.81 -8.68
N ALA A 107 -5.72 -29.96 -8.37
CA ALA A 107 -6.32 -31.28 -8.21
C ALA A 107 -5.98 -32.11 -9.45
N SER A 108 -5.34 -33.25 -9.26
CA SER A 108 -4.87 -34.17 -10.30
C SER A 108 -6.05 -34.70 -11.13
N GLY A 109 -6.47 -33.93 -12.13
CA GLY A 109 -7.56 -34.25 -13.05
C GLY A 109 -7.03 -34.53 -14.46
N GLY A 110 -6.60 -35.76 -14.70
CA GLY A 110 -6.62 -36.46 -16.00
C GLY A 110 -5.98 -35.79 -17.22
N LYS A 111 -4.70 -36.05 -17.49
CA LYS A 111 -4.20 -36.13 -18.88
C LYS A 111 -4.10 -37.61 -19.29
N LYS A 112 -4.90 -37.96 -20.30
CA LYS A 112 -5.01 -39.26 -20.98
C LYS A 112 -3.64 -39.90 -21.27
N ARG A 113 -3.53 -41.20 -20.95
CA ARG A 113 -2.56 -42.12 -21.55
C ARG A 113 -2.99 -42.37 -23.00
N GLU A 114 -2.24 -41.86 -23.97
CA GLU A 114 -2.47 -42.15 -25.39
C GLU A 114 -1.14 -42.04 -26.17
N GLU A 115 -0.17 -42.94 -25.91
CA GLU A 115 1.03 -43.06 -26.78
C GLU A 115 1.72 -44.45 -26.80
N ASP A 116 1.12 -45.55 -26.33
CA ASP A 116 1.79 -46.87 -26.35
C ASP A 116 0.95 -47.97 -27.01
N ARG A 117 0.62 -47.81 -28.30
CA ARG A 117 -0.04 -48.85 -29.13
C ARG A 117 0.59 -49.07 -30.50
N ASN A 118 1.85 -48.71 -30.72
CA ASN A 118 2.53 -49.06 -31.97
C ASN A 118 4.00 -49.43 -31.78
N VAL A 119 4.26 -50.57 -31.14
CA VAL A 119 5.50 -51.34 -31.33
C VAL A 119 5.12 -52.83 -31.27
N GLY A 120 5.22 -53.53 -32.40
CA GLY A 120 5.19 -55.00 -32.43
C GLY A 120 4.29 -55.63 -33.48
N ALA A 121 4.56 -55.39 -34.77
CA ALA A 121 4.19 -56.32 -35.84
C ALA A 121 5.37 -56.42 -36.82
N ALA A 122 6.20 -57.44 -36.59
CA ALA A 122 7.15 -58.02 -37.53
C ALA A 122 7.11 -59.53 -37.31
#